data_AF-A0A285D5S7-F1
#
_entry.id   AF-A0A285D5S7-F1
#
_cell.length_a   1.000
_cell.length_b   1.000
_cell.length_c   1.000
_cell.angle_alpha   90.00
_cell.angle_beta   90.00
_cell.angle_gamma   90.00
#
_symmetry.space_group_name_H-M   'P 1'
#
loop_
_entity.id
_entity.type
_entity.pdbx_description
1 polymer ?
#
loop_
_entity_poly.entity_id
_entity_poly.type
_entity_poly.pdbx_seq_one_letter_code
_entity_poly.pdbx_strand_id
1 'polypeptide(L)'
;MLPPRKRAIVTRRLWSQLDERRGSEQGYDAAGFVTDLRLACVTPHVARKSRHSAIDGRTTRHESHALSQKHRKRIEEAFGWAKTVGGMAQTVYRGIERVRSRFILTMAANNLARLPRLLAA
;
A
#
# COMPACT_ATOMS: atom_id res chain seq x y z
N MET A 1 19.53 -20.62 -2.18
CA MET A 1 18.62 -21.70 -1.76
C MET A 1 18.53 -21.69 -0.23
N LEU A 2 17.44 -21.19 0.37
CA LEU A 2 17.30 -21.05 1.84
C LEU A 2 16.93 -22.39 2.51
N PRO A 3 17.49 -22.70 3.69
CA PRO A 3 17.32 -23.99 4.36
C PRO A 3 15.88 -24.23 4.89
N PRO A 4 15.42 -25.50 4.94
CA PRO A 4 14.02 -25.87 5.15
C PRO A 4 13.42 -25.41 6.49
N ARG A 5 14.22 -25.31 7.56
CA ARG A 5 13.75 -24.79 8.86
C ARG A 5 13.38 -23.30 8.85
N LYS A 6 13.94 -22.50 7.92
CA LYS A 6 13.57 -21.09 7.77
C LYS A 6 12.25 -20.90 7.02
N ARG A 7 11.81 -21.88 6.22
CA ARG A 7 10.51 -21.82 5.53
C ARG A 7 9.32 -21.97 6.48
N ALA A 8 9.46 -22.75 7.55
CA ALA A 8 8.36 -23.05 8.49
C ALA A 8 8.08 -21.93 9.50
N ILE A 9 9.10 -21.17 9.92
CA ILE A 9 8.93 -20.03 10.86
C ILE A 9 8.28 -18.85 10.15
N VAL A 10 8.64 -18.62 8.88
CA VAL A 10 8.09 -17.55 8.04
C VAL A 10 6.62 -17.81 7.70
N THR A 11 6.15 -19.06 7.57
CA THR A 11 4.80 -19.31 7.05
C THR A 11 3.68 -19.50 8.08
N ARG A 12 3.96 -19.73 9.37
CA ARG A 12 2.88 -19.75 10.40
C ARG A 12 2.75 -18.43 11.18
N ARG A 13 3.87 -17.78 11.48
CA ARG A 13 3.87 -16.56 12.32
C ARG A 13 3.52 -15.29 11.55
N LEU A 14 3.89 -15.20 10.27
CA LEU A 14 3.46 -14.08 9.41
C LEU A 14 1.96 -14.12 9.14
N TRP A 15 1.37 -15.31 8.93
CA TRP A 15 -0.07 -15.42 8.66
C TRP A 15 -0.93 -15.20 9.91
N SER A 16 -0.47 -15.60 11.09
CA SER A 16 -1.17 -15.33 12.36
C SER A 16 -1.07 -13.85 12.81
N GLN A 17 -0.02 -13.12 12.41
CA GLN A 17 0.05 -11.65 12.63
C GLN A 17 -0.69 -10.84 11.57
N LEU A 18 -1.01 -11.46 10.42
CA LEU A 18 -1.88 -10.89 9.40
C LEU A 18 -3.38 -11.03 9.75
N ASP A 19 -3.70 -11.76 10.81
CA ASP A 19 -5.07 -12.00 11.25
C ASP A 19 -5.60 -10.86 12.14
N GLU A 20 -6.76 -10.35 11.75
CA GLU A 20 -7.70 -9.53 12.53
C GLU A 20 -7.12 -8.43 13.46
N ARG A 21 -6.94 -7.21 12.91
CA ARG A 21 -7.32 -5.89 13.51
C ARG A 21 -6.59 -4.69 12.94
N ARG A 22 -5.54 -4.87 12.13
CA ARG A 22 -4.78 -3.74 11.55
C ARG A 22 -4.83 -3.72 10.04
N GLY A 23 -6.05 -3.52 9.53
CA GLY A 23 -6.27 -3.15 8.13
C GLY A 23 -5.83 -1.72 7.89
N SER A 24 -4.53 -1.46 7.75
CA SER A 24 -3.96 -0.36 6.95
C SER A 24 -2.45 -0.30 7.12
N GLU A 25 -1.80 0.31 6.14
CA GLU A 25 -0.39 0.68 6.17
C GLU A 25 0.13 1.29 7.47
N GLN A 26 -0.75 1.98 8.21
CA GLN A 26 -0.40 2.69 9.43
C GLN A 26 0.01 1.75 10.58
N GLY A 27 -0.36 0.46 10.50
CA GLY A 27 -0.04 -0.57 11.47
C GLY A 27 1.31 -1.29 11.28
N TYR A 28 1.91 -1.20 10.09
CA TYR A 28 3.07 -2.02 9.72
C TYR A 28 4.42 -1.45 10.17
N ASP A 29 4.49 -0.18 10.55
CA ASP A 29 5.68 0.38 11.20
C ASP A 29 5.69 -0.04 12.68
N ALA A 30 5.87 -1.34 12.89
CA ALA A 30 5.93 -2.02 14.18
C ALA A 30 7.19 -2.88 14.22
N ALA A 31 7.91 -2.87 15.34
CA ALA A 31 9.20 -3.53 15.47
C ALA A 31 9.15 -5.03 15.10
N GLY A 32 8.10 -5.74 15.54
CA GLY A 32 7.89 -7.15 15.21
C GLY A 32 7.76 -7.38 13.70
N PHE A 33 6.89 -6.61 13.03
CA PHE A 33 6.67 -6.71 11.59
C PHE A 33 7.92 -6.39 10.75
N VAL A 34 8.62 -5.31 11.10
CA VAL A 34 9.86 -4.92 10.42
C VAL A 34 10.95 -5.98 10.61
N THR A 35 11.02 -6.57 11.80
CA THR A 35 11.97 -7.66 12.09
C THR A 35 11.64 -8.90 11.27
N ASP A 36 10.38 -9.30 11.19
CA ASP A 36 9.93 -10.46 10.41
C ASP A 36 10.23 -10.29 8.91
N LEU A 37 10.01 -9.09 8.34
CA LEU A 37 10.37 -8.80 6.95
C LEU A 37 11.87 -8.92 6.69
N ARG A 38 12.70 -8.42 7.62
CA ARG A 38 14.17 -8.52 7.51
C ARG A 38 14.65 -9.95 7.61
N LEU A 39 14.06 -10.77 8.50
CA LEU A 39 14.34 -12.20 8.60
C LEU A 39 13.97 -12.96 7.32
N ALA A 40 12.95 -12.49 6.60
CA ALA A 40 12.57 -12.99 5.29
C ALA A 40 13.41 -12.42 4.12
N CYS A 41 14.44 -11.62 4.41
CA CYS A 41 15.25 -10.89 3.41
C CYS A 41 14.44 -9.95 2.51
N VAL A 42 13.30 -9.44 2.99
CA VAL A 42 12.45 -8.47 2.28
C VAL A 42 12.74 -7.06 2.80
N THR A 43 12.93 -6.11 1.89
CA THR A 43 13.06 -4.69 2.25
C THR A 43 11.69 -4.14 2.70
N PRO A 44 11.57 -3.58 3.92
CA PRO A 44 10.30 -3.05 4.40
C PRO A 44 9.94 -1.73 3.70
N HIS A 45 9.05 -1.80 2.71
CA HIS A 45 8.45 -0.63 2.04
C HIS A 45 7.23 -0.13 2.80
N VAL A 46 7.46 0.38 4.01
CA VAL A 46 6.41 0.85 4.92
C VAL A 46 6.57 2.35 5.17
N ALA A 47 5.44 3.03 5.38
CA ALA A 47 5.43 4.42 5.85
C ALA A 47 6.07 4.56 7.23
N ARG A 48 7.12 5.38 7.32
CA ARG A 48 7.80 5.70 8.58
C ARG A 48 6.96 6.65 9.43
N LYS A 49 6.76 6.30 10.70
CA LYS A 49 6.20 7.16 11.74
C LYS A 49 7.17 8.29 12.10
N SER A 50 6.62 9.44 12.47
CA SER A 50 7.41 10.60 12.91
C SER A 50 8.08 10.38 14.28
N ARG A 51 7.45 9.60 15.16
CA ARG A 51 7.97 9.23 16.49
C ARG A 51 7.90 7.71 16.68
N HIS A 52 8.89 7.13 17.37
CA HIS A 52 8.95 5.70 17.70
C HIS A 52 8.80 4.76 16.49
N SER A 53 9.43 5.10 15.37
CA SER A 53 9.43 4.24 14.17
C SER A 53 10.37 3.05 14.34
N ALA A 54 9.94 1.89 13.83
CA ALA A 54 10.77 0.71 13.68
C ALA A 54 11.60 0.74 12.38
N ILE A 55 11.28 1.65 11.45
CA ILE A 55 12.04 1.87 10.22
C ILE A 55 13.21 2.81 10.50
N ASP A 56 14.42 2.32 10.26
CA ASP A 56 15.67 3.06 10.49
C ASP A 56 16.13 3.90 9.28
N GLY A 57 17.17 4.71 9.50
CA GLY A 57 17.80 5.54 8.48
C GLY A 57 18.35 4.74 7.29
N ARG A 58 18.79 3.49 7.51
CA ARG A 58 19.31 2.62 6.43
C ARG A 58 18.25 2.33 5.37
N THR A 59 16.99 2.19 5.78
CA THR A 59 15.87 1.91 4.87
C THR A 59 15.41 3.18 4.15
N THR A 60 15.48 4.33 4.83
CA THR A 60 14.97 5.63 4.32
C THR A 60 16.01 6.48 3.61
N ARG A 61 17.31 6.12 3.65
CA ARG A 61 18.41 6.85 2.97
C ARG A 61 18.30 6.85 1.45
N HIS A 62 17.63 5.86 0.89
CA HIS A 62 17.55 5.70 -0.55
C HIS A 62 16.38 6.52 -1.10
N GLU A 63 16.65 7.31 -2.13
CA GLU A 63 15.63 8.11 -2.83
C GLU A 63 14.47 7.24 -3.34
N SER A 64 14.76 5.98 -3.71
CA SER A 64 13.75 5.00 -4.12
C SER A 64 12.68 4.75 -3.06
N HIS A 65 13.00 4.86 -1.77
CA HIS A 65 12.02 4.76 -0.70
C HIS A 65 11.05 5.96 -0.74
N ALA A 66 11.58 7.18 -0.81
CA ALA A 66 10.76 8.38 -0.90
C ALA A 66 9.89 8.40 -2.17
N LEU A 67 10.44 7.99 -3.31
CA LEU A 67 9.70 7.85 -4.56
C LEU A 67 8.58 6.81 -4.44
N SER A 68 8.87 5.63 -3.88
CA SER A 68 7.87 4.59 -3.65
C SER A 68 6.70 5.09 -2.80
N GLN A 69 6.99 5.80 -1.70
CA GLN A 69 5.96 6.41 -0.85
C GLN A 69 5.12 7.46 -1.60
N LYS A 70 5.75 8.28 -2.47
CA LYS A 70 5.04 9.27 -3.29
C LYS A 70 4.09 8.61 -4.30
N HIS A 71 4.56 7.56 -5.00
CA HIS A 71 3.73 6.83 -5.96
C HIS A 71 2.55 6.14 -5.30
N ARG A 72 2.78 5.52 -4.14
CA ARG A 72 1.74 4.87 -3.37
C ARG A 72 0.64 5.86 -2.93
N LYS A 73 1.03 7.03 -2.40
CA LYS A 73 0.05 8.08 -2.06
C LYS A 73 -0.77 8.54 -3.27
N ARG A 74 -0.14 8.73 -4.44
CA ARG A 74 -0.85 9.10 -5.68
C ARG A 74 -1.89 8.08 -6.11
N ILE A 75 -1.60 6.78 -5.89
CA ILE A 75 -2.52 5.69 -6.18
C ILE A 75 -3.67 5.70 -5.18
N GLU A 76 -3.37 5.80 -3.88
CA GLU A 76 -4.37 5.86 -2.81
C GLU A 76 -5.31 7.06 -2.95
N GLU A 77 -4.81 8.23 -3.34
CA GLU A 77 -5.61 9.42 -3.65
C GLU A 77 -6.61 9.15 -4.77
N ALA A 78 -6.18 8.49 -5.85
CA ALA A 78 -7.05 8.16 -6.98
C ALA A 78 -8.15 7.15 -6.56
N PHE A 79 -7.78 6.12 -5.80
CA PHE A 79 -8.76 5.17 -5.24
C PHE A 79 -9.70 5.81 -4.21
N GLY A 80 -9.21 6.73 -3.38
CA GLY A 80 -10.00 7.51 -2.45
C GLY A 80 -11.04 8.35 -3.19
N TRP A 81 -10.61 9.10 -4.21
CA TRP A 81 -11.49 9.89 -5.07
C TRP A 81 -12.51 9.03 -5.82
N ALA A 82 -12.09 7.87 -6.36
CA ALA A 82 -13.01 6.95 -7.01
C ALA A 82 -14.12 6.47 -6.07
N LYS A 83 -13.79 6.22 -4.79
CA LYS A 83 -14.77 5.82 -3.77
C LYS A 83 -15.70 6.97 -3.37
N THR A 84 -15.15 8.15 -3.08
CA THR A 84 -15.90 9.29 -2.52
C THR A 84 -16.65 10.10 -3.57
N VAL A 85 -16.01 10.41 -4.70
CA VAL A 85 -16.58 11.22 -5.78
C VAL A 85 -17.06 10.34 -6.95
N GLY A 86 -16.31 9.29 -7.27
CA GLY A 86 -16.65 8.38 -8.39
C GLY A 86 -17.79 7.39 -8.10
N GLY A 87 -18.25 7.31 -6.84
CA GLY A 87 -19.31 6.39 -6.40
C GLY A 87 -18.88 4.93 -6.33
N MET A 88 -17.59 4.62 -6.30
CA MET A 88 -17.05 3.24 -6.28
C MET A 88 -16.97 2.64 -4.88
N ALA A 89 -17.48 3.32 -3.84
CA ALA A 89 -17.56 2.75 -2.49
C ALA A 89 -18.55 1.57 -2.43
N GLN A 90 -19.65 1.65 -3.19
CA GLN A 90 -20.64 0.58 -3.36
C GLN A 90 -21.10 0.56 -4.82
N THR A 91 -20.81 -0.53 -5.54
CA THR A 91 -21.20 -0.65 -6.95
C THR A 91 -22.67 -1.05 -7.09
N VAL A 92 -23.41 -0.33 -7.93
CA VAL A 92 -24.79 -0.69 -8.33
C VAL A 92 -24.82 -1.64 -9.52
N TYR A 93 -23.68 -1.88 -10.17
CA TYR A 93 -23.56 -2.74 -11.34
C TYR A 93 -23.37 -4.21 -10.93
N ARG A 94 -24.07 -5.11 -11.64
CA ARG A 94 -23.88 -6.56 -11.52
C ARG A 94 -23.02 -7.09 -12.68
N GLY A 95 -22.03 -7.92 -12.37
CA GLY A 95 -21.11 -8.55 -13.34
C GLY A 95 -19.78 -7.81 -13.50
N ILE A 96 -18.69 -8.58 -13.65
CA ILE A 96 -17.30 -8.09 -13.68
C ILE A 96 -17.08 -7.07 -14.81
N GLU A 97 -17.58 -7.35 -16.01
CA GLU A 97 -17.37 -6.46 -17.16
C GLU A 97 -18.00 -5.07 -16.97
N ARG A 98 -19.20 -4.99 -16.38
CA ARG A 98 -19.86 -3.70 -16.10
C ARG A 98 -19.12 -2.91 -15.02
N VAL A 99 -18.66 -3.59 -13.97
CA VAL A 99 -17.85 -2.98 -12.91
C VAL A 99 -16.52 -2.49 -13.46
N ARG A 100 -15.86 -3.28 -14.32
CA ARG A 100 -14.60 -2.93 -14.98
C ARG A 100 -14.76 -1.67 -15.83
N SER A 101 -15.77 -1.61 -16.71
CA SER A 101 -16.00 -0.45 -17.56
C SER A 101 -16.25 0.82 -16.74
N ARG A 102 -17.04 0.72 -15.67
CA ARG A 102 -17.28 1.85 -14.76
C ARG A 102 -16.00 2.29 -14.05
N PHE A 103 -15.21 1.33 -13.56
CA PHE A 103 -13.93 1.62 -12.91
C PHE A 103 -12.97 2.36 -13.84
N ILE A 104 -12.81 1.89 -15.08
CA ILE A 104 -11.94 2.53 -16.08
C ILE A 104 -12.39 3.97 -16.35
N LEU A 105 -13.69 4.18 -16.55
CA LEU A 105 -14.26 5.51 -16.76
C LEU A 105 -14.01 6.44 -15.57
N THR A 106 -14.22 5.94 -14.34
CA THR A 106 -13.97 6.70 -13.12
C THR A 106 -12.48 7.08 -12.97
N MET A 107 -11.57 6.17 -13.28
CA MET A 107 -10.13 6.45 -13.23
C MET A 107 -9.69 7.44 -14.32
N ALA A 108 -10.27 7.34 -15.52
CA ALA A 108 -10.04 8.33 -16.58
C ALA A 108 -10.53 9.74 -16.16
N ALA A 109 -11.72 9.81 -15.57
CA ALA A 109 -12.26 11.07 -15.04
C ALA A 109 -11.37 11.65 -13.91
N ASN A 110 -10.83 10.79 -13.02
CA ASN A 110 -9.87 11.23 -12.00
C ASN A 110 -8.63 11.87 -12.63
N ASN A 111 -8.07 11.23 -13.67
CA ASN A 111 -6.90 11.78 -14.37
C ASN A 111 -7.21 13.16 -14.94
N LEU A 112 -8.35 13.32 -15.63
CA LEU A 112 -8.78 14.61 -16.18
C LEU A 112 -8.96 15.68 -15.10
N ALA A 113 -9.62 15.35 -13.99
CA ALA A 113 -9.82 16.26 -12.86
C ALA A 113 -8.51 16.72 -12.21
N ARG A 114 -7.42 15.96 -12.38
CA ARG A 114 -6.09 16.29 -11.84
C ARG A 114 -5.24 17.10 -12.81
N LEU A 115 -5.51 17.05 -14.13
CA LEU A 115 -4.70 17.74 -15.14
C LEU A 115 -4.47 19.23 -14.84
N PRO A 116 -5.48 20.04 -14.46
CA PRO A 116 -5.25 21.47 -14.20
C PRO A 116 -4.22 21.71 -13.09
N ARG A 117 -4.22 20.88 -12.04
CA ARG A 117 -3.23 20.98 -10.95
C ARG A 117 -1.84 20.51 -11.36
N LEU A 118 -1.76 19.55 -12.28
CA LEU A 118 -0.49 19.04 -12.79
C LEU A 118 0.16 19.98 -13.80
N LEU A 119 -0.64 20.71 -14.56
CA LEU A 119 -0.18 21.70 -15.54
C LEU A 119 0.20 23.05 -14.91
N ALA A 120 -0.32 23.35 -13.72
CA ALA A 120 -0.01 24.56 -12.96
C ALA A 120 1.21 24.42 -12.03
N ALA A 121 1.81 23.22 -11.95
CA ALA A 121 2.96 22.90 -11.11
C ALA A 121 4.25 22.87 -11.94
#